data_AF-A0A2E0XSC6-F1
#
_entry.id   AF-A0A2E0XSC6-F1
#
_cell.length_a   1.000
_cell.length_b   1.000
_cell.length_c   1.000
_cell.angle_alpha   90.00
_cell.angle_beta   90.00
_cell.angle_gamma   90.00
#
_symmetry.space_group_name_H-M   'P 1'
#
loop_
_entity.id
_entity.type
_entity.pdbx_description
1 polymer ?
#
loop_
_entity_poly.entity_id
_entity_poly.type
_entity_poly.pdbx_seq_one_letter_code
_entity_poly.pdbx_strand_id
1 'polypeptide(L)' 'MIGLSEVFLLLLLFLAVILISRYQAKRICPDCGFVVRSSASTCPDCKRVFGRQNSAPPNSAQKRSA' A
#
# COMPACT_ATOMS: atom_id res chain seq x y z
N MET A 1 5.85 -19.40 -30.51
CA MET A 1 6.71 -19.70 -29.34
C MET A 1 6.94 -18.40 -28.62
N ILE A 2 6.38 -18.23 -27.42
CA ILE A 2 6.56 -17.00 -26.63
C ILE A 2 8.03 -16.97 -26.19
N GLY A 3 8.80 -16.01 -26.67
CA GLY A 3 10.22 -15.87 -26.34
C GLY A 3 10.43 -15.36 -24.92
N LEU A 4 11.60 -15.61 -24.34
CA LEU A 4 11.96 -15.15 -22.99
C LEU A 4 11.76 -13.63 -22.82
N SER A 5 11.96 -12.86 -23.89
CA SER A 5 11.71 -11.41 -23.93
C SER A 5 10.25 -11.03 -23.73
N GLU A 6 9.33 -11.78 -24.36
CA GLU A 6 7.88 -11.57 -24.21
C GLU A 6 7.45 -11.93 -22.79
N VAL A 7 7.96 -13.03 -22.23
CA VAL A 7 7.70 -13.40 -20.83
C VAL A 7 8.21 -12.33 -19.88
N PHE A 8 9.41 -11.78 -20.12
CA PHE A 8 9.98 -10.71 -19.30
C PHE A 8 9.17 -9.41 -19.40
N LEU A 9 8.73 -9.03 -20.61
CA LEU A 9 7.84 -7.88 -20.83
C LEU A 9 6.51 -8.05 -20.11
N LEU A 10 5.90 -9.23 -20.20
CA LEU A 10 4.66 -9.56 -19.49
C LEU A 10 4.85 -9.50 -17.97
N LEU A 11 5.97 -10.02 -17.46
CA LEU A 11 6.30 -9.97 -16.04
C LEU A 11 6.47 -8.53 -15.55
N LEU A 12 7.19 -7.68 -16.30
CA LEU A 12 7.37 -6.27 -15.97
C LEU A 12 6.05 -5.50 -15.99
N LEU A 13 5.19 -5.74 -17.00
CA LEU A 13 3.85 -5.15 -17.07
C LEU A 13 3.02 -5.55 -15.86
N PHE A 14 3.05 -6.83 -15.48
CA PHE A 14 2.29 -7.33 -14.34
C PHE A 14 2.76 -6.70 -13.02
N LEU A 15 4.07 -6.62 -12.80
CA LEU A 15 4.65 -5.96 -11.62
C LEU A 15 4.30 -4.46 -11.58
N ALA A 16 4.39 -3.77 -12.71
CA ALA A 16 4.02 -2.36 -12.81
C ALA A 16 2.55 -2.15 -12.42
N VAL A 17 1.63 -2.98 -12.93
CA VAL A 17 0.20 -2.92 -12.58
C VAL A 17 -0.01 -3.16 -11.09
N ILE A 18 0.62 -4.19 -10.50
CA ILE A 18 0.51 -4.47 -9.06
C ILE A 18 0.99 -3.29 -8.22
N LEU A 19 2.13 -2.69 -8.56
CA LEU A 19 2.68 -1.54 -7.86
C LEU A 19 1.76 -0.33 -7.95
N ILE A 20 1.21 -0.04 -9.13
CA ILE A 20 0.25 1.05 -9.34
C ILE A 20 -1.01 0.82 -8.48
N SER A 21 -1.55 -0.40 -8.44
CA SER A 21 -2.71 -0.72 -7.60
C SER A 21 -2.44 -0.54 -6.11
N ARG A 22 -1.24 -0.90 -5.62
CA ARG A 22 -0.87 -0.71 -4.21
C ARG A 22 -0.57 0.75 -3.85
N TYR A 23 -0.21 1.58 -4.83
CA TYR A 23 0.09 3.00 -4.63
C TYR A 23 -1.16 3.83 -4.28
N GLN A 24 -2.34 3.42 -4.73
CA GLN A 24 -3.58 4.20 -4.58
C GLN A 24 -4.38 3.87 -3.31
N ALA A 25 -3.76 3.31 -2.28
CA ALA A 25 -4.39 3.20 -0.97
C ALA A 25 -4.67 4.62 -0.43
N LYS A 26 -5.88 5.11 -0.68
CA LYS A 26 -6.44 6.35 -0.14
C LYS A 26 -7.46 5.96 0.90
N ARG A 27 -7.49 6.69 2.01
CA ARG A 27 -8.47 6.51 3.09
C ARG A 27 -9.19 7.82 3.33
N ILE A 28 -10.41 7.73 3.83
CA ILE A 28 -11.22 8.89 4.16
C ILE A 28 -10.96 9.22 5.63
N CYS A 29 -10.75 10.49 5.95
CA CYS A 29 -10.67 10.94 7.33
C CYS A 29 -12.05 10.77 7.99
N PRO A 30 -12.18 10.06 9.12
CA PRO A 30 -13.47 9.84 9.78
C PRO A 30 -14.02 11.09 10.46
N ASP A 31 -13.19 12.12 10.66
CA ASP A 31 -13.56 13.35 11.38
C ASP A 31 -14.17 14.40 10.44
N CYS A 32 -13.53 14.64 9.29
CA CYS A 32 -13.95 15.68 8.34
C CYS A 32 -14.35 15.16 6.96
N GLY A 33 -14.20 13.86 6.68
CA GLY A 33 -14.50 13.28 5.36
C GLY A 33 -13.44 13.56 4.29
N PHE A 34 -12.33 14.23 4.62
CA PHE A 34 -11.28 14.54 3.65
C PHE A 34 -10.54 13.29 3.17
N VAL A 35 -10.31 13.17 1.87
CA VAL A 35 -9.58 12.05 1.26
C VAL A 35 -8.08 12.23 1.48
N VAL A 36 -7.47 11.35 2.26
CA VAL A 36 -6.04 11.37 2.57
C VAL A 36 -5.34 10.12 2.02
N ARG A 37 -4.03 10.23 1.75
CA ARG A 37 -3.22 9.04 1.43
C ARG A 37 -3.16 8.12 2.64
N SER A 38 -3.18 6.81 2.44
CA SER A 38 -3.07 5.84 3.54
C SER A 38 -1.74 5.96 4.30
N SER A 39 -0.69 6.48 3.67
CA SER A 39 0.59 6.78 4.31
C SER A 39 0.62 8.09 5.11
N ALA A 40 -0.39 8.95 4.99
CA ALA A 40 -0.41 10.23 5.71
C ALA A 40 -0.67 9.98 7.20
N SER A 41 0.25 10.37 8.08
CA SER A 41 0.10 10.25 9.53
C SER A 41 -0.89 11.25 10.13
N THR A 42 -1.21 12.32 9.41
CA THR A 42 -2.07 13.41 9.89
C THR A 42 -2.97 13.90 8.77
N CYS A 43 -4.21 14.22 9.08
CA CYS A 43 -5.13 14.84 8.12
C CYS A 43 -4.70 16.31 7.88
N PRO A 44 -4.52 16.75 6.61
CA PRO A 44 -4.13 18.13 6.31
C PRO A 44 -5.27 19.14 6.57
N ASP A 45 -6.51 18.67 6.63
CA ASP A 45 -7.70 19.51 6.78
C ASP A 45 -8.04 19.73 8.27
N CYS A 46 -8.41 18.66 8.99
CA CYS A 46 -8.80 18.75 10.40
C CYS A 46 -7.65 18.56 11.39
N LYS A 47 -6.41 18.34 10.92
CA LYS A 47 -5.21 18.07 11.73
C LYS A 47 -5.28 16.81 12.63
N ARG A 48 -6.28 15.95 12.45
CA ARG A 48 -6.38 14.71 13.22
C ARG A 48 -5.22 13.77 12.91
N VAL A 49 -4.58 13.27 13.97
CA VAL A 49 -3.48 12.30 13.87
C VAL A 49 -4.07 10.90 13.68
N PHE A 50 -3.69 10.23 12.60
CA PHE A 50 -4.00 8.84 12.38
C PHE A 50 -2.96 8.00 13.13
N GLY A 51 -3.41 7.23 14.13
CA GLY A 51 -2.54 6.28 14.82
C GLY A 51 -1.85 5.36 13.80
N ARG A 52 -0.51 5.29 13.84
CA ARG A 52 0.26 4.33 13.05
C ARG A 52 -0.08 2.93 13.55
N GLN A 53 -1.00 2.27 12.87
CA GLN A 53 -0.97 0.81 12.86
C GLN A 53 0.11 0.45 11.87
N ASN A 54 1.24 -0.03 12.40
CA ASN A 54 2.37 -0.54 11.64
C ASN A 54 1.83 -1.36 10.46
N SER A 55 1.95 -0.81 9.25
CA SER A 55 1.94 -1.59 8.02
C SER A 55 3.21 -2.44 8.02
N ALA A 56 3.20 -3.47 8.87
CA ALA A 56 4.10 -4.60 8.71
C ALA A 56 3.75 -5.23 7.36
N PRO A 57 4.74 -5.49 6.48
CA PRO A 57 4.51 -6.38 5.35
C PRO A 57 3.95 -7.72 5.89
N PRO A 58 3.14 -8.46 5.11
CA PRO A 58 2.44 -9.66 5.57
C PRO A 58 3.33 -10.88 5.92
N ASN A 59 4.57 -10.69 6.38
CA ASN A 59 5.50 -11.75 6.78
C ASN A 59 6.21 -11.47 8.13
N SER A 60 5.45 -11.14 9.16
CA SER A 60 5.98 -11.12 10.54
C SER A 60 4.99 -11.67 11.58
N ALA A 61 4.42 -12.84 11.26
CA ALA A 61 4.03 -13.84 12.26
C ALA A 61 5.00 -15.01 12.05
N GLN A 62 6.03 -15.21 12.88
CA GLN A 62 5.90 -16.09 14.04
C GLN A 62 7.17 -15.98 14.91
N LYS A 63 7.12 -15.30 16.06
CA LYS A 63 8.06 -15.54 17.17
C LYS A 63 7.34 -15.35 18.50
N ARG A 64 6.71 -16.44 18.97
CA ARG A 64 6.41 -16.73 20.39
C ARG A 64 7.29 -17.94 20.70
N SER A 65 8.44 -17.77 21.34
CA SER A 65 8.61 -17.84 22.80
C SER A 65 8.36 -19.27 23.32
N ALA A 66 9.46 -19.99 23.54
CA ALA A 66 9.59 -21.02 24.57
C ALA A 66 10.75 -20.59 25.45
#